data_AF-A0A2D8JBI3-F1
#
_entry.id   AF-A0A2D8JBI3-F1
#
_cell.length_a   1.000
_cell.length_b   1.000
_cell.length_c   1.000
_cell.angle_alpha   90.00
_cell.angle_beta   90.00
_cell.angle_gamma   90.00
#
_symmetry.space_group_name_H-M   'P 1'
#
loop_
_entity.id
_entity.type
_entity.pdbx_description
1 polymer ?
#
loop_
_entity_poly.entity_id
_entity_poly.type
_entity_poly.pdbx_seq_one_letter_code
_entity_poly.pdbx_strand_id
1 'polypeptide(L)'
;MLKSIFYIFFIPIISIYGQEVLFNDFKYDMPIHDAKVILKNKPDWFKNLSLGKGTSYSLTKRSLVERDGKLVSINIWSKKHLDIKQAESYLKKSRTYLEAIGYNVVYAQENWSNPKLLKKNLPCIRFVDSEKQNLIEVYPRGHGSIYNVFATFYNYNWFLKKARGLE
;
A
#
# COMPACT_ATOMS: atom_id res chain seq x y z
N MET A 1 -33.04 -11.83 54.33
CA MET A 1 -32.55 -10.59 53.67
C MET A 1 -31.45 -10.98 52.70
N LEU A 2 -31.74 -11.03 51.40
CA LEU A 2 -30.74 -11.32 50.37
C LEU A 2 -29.91 -10.06 50.10
N LYS A 3 -28.61 -10.10 50.39
CA LYS A 3 -27.66 -9.04 50.00
C LYS A 3 -27.40 -9.15 48.49
N SER A 4 -27.92 -8.21 47.71
CA SER A 4 -27.58 -8.08 46.29
C SER A 4 -26.14 -7.56 46.16
N ILE A 5 -25.26 -8.38 45.58
CA ILE A 5 -23.90 -7.98 45.21
C ILE A 5 -23.99 -7.28 43.85
N PHE A 6 -23.78 -5.97 43.84
CA PHE A 6 -23.70 -5.18 42.61
C PHE A 6 -22.32 -5.40 41.98
N TYR A 7 -22.24 -6.26 40.96
CA TYR A 7 -21.04 -6.35 40.13
C TYR A 7 -21.03 -5.19 39.13
N ILE A 8 -20.20 -4.19 39.39
CA ILE A 8 -19.85 -3.18 38.40
C ILE A 8 -18.95 -3.85 37.37
N PHE A 9 -19.51 -4.20 36.22
CA PHE A 9 -18.76 -4.61 35.04
C PHE A 9 -18.04 -3.37 34.50
N PHE A 10 -16.78 -3.19 34.87
CA PHE A 10 -15.90 -2.23 34.22
C PHE A 10 -15.53 -2.84 32.85
N ILE A 11 -16.28 -2.48 31.80
CA ILE A 11 -15.89 -2.80 30.43
C ILE A 11 -14.73 -1.85 30.10
N PRO A 12 -13.47 -2.31 29.95
CA PRO A 12 -12.46 -1.46 29.36
C PRO A 12 -12.92 -1.18 27.93
N ILE A 13 -13.25 0.09 27.64
CA ILE A 13 -13.34 0.58 26.27
C ILE A 13 -11.91 0.54 25.73
N ILE A 14 -11.48 -0.62 25.26
CA ILE A 14 -10.33 -0.70 24.38
C ILE A 14 -10.84 -0.17 23.05
N SER A 15 -10.81 1.15 22.87
CA SER A 15 -10.81 1.74 21.53
C SER A 15 -9.49 1.36 20.87
N ILE A 16 -9.37 0.10 20.43
CA ILE A 16 -8.53 -0.24 19.31
C ILE A 16 -9.27 0.35 18.11
N TYR A 17 -9.18 1.67 17.92
CA TYR A 17 -9.18 2.17 16.56
C TYR A 17 -7.99 1.47 15.94
N GLY A 18 -8.26 0.37 15.23
CA GLY A 18 -7.26 -0.36 14.47
C GLY A 18 -6.56 0.68 13.64
N GLN A 19 -5.32 1.03 14.02
CA GLN A 19 -4.55 1.97 13.24
C GLN A 19 -4.35 1.30 11.89
N GLU A 20 -5.03 1.82 10.88
CA GLU A 20 -5.13 1.16 9.59
C GLU A 20 -3.75 1.17 8.94
N VAL A 21 -3.15 0.00 8.79
CA VAL A 21 -1.74 -0.19 8.44
C VAL A 21 -1.53 0.07 6.96
N LEU A 22 -0.85 1.14 6.54
CA LEU A 22 -0.53 1.33 5.12
C LEU A 22 0.40 0.22 4.60
N PHE A 23 1.48 -0.05 5.32
CA PHE A 23 2.50 -1.01 4.93
C PHE A 23 3.39 -1.34 6.14
N ASN A 24 3.41 -2.60 6.59
CA ASN A 24 4.22 -3.04 7.73
C ASN A 24 4.00 -2.16 8.99
N ASP A 25 5.00 -1.42 9.46
CA ASP A 25 4.84 -0.52 10.62
C ASP A 25 4.21 0.85 10.28
N PHE A 26 4.12 1.18 8.99
CA PHE A 26 3.57 2.46 8.55
C PHE A 26 2.06 2.44 8.67
N LYS A 27 1.52 3.46 9.34
CA LYS A 27 0.09 3.58 9.64
C LYS A 27 -0.46 4.84 9.02
N TYR A 28 -1.71 4.76 8.59
CA TYR A 28 -2.41 5.92 8.09
C TYR A 28 -2.53 6.98 9.18
N ASP A 29 -2.41 8.24 8.80
CA ASP A 29 -2.52 9.41 9.67
C ASP A 29 -1.44 9.56 10.75
N MET A 30 -0.43 8.69 10.79
CA MET A 30 0.68 8.84 11.73
C MET A 30 1.49 10.12 11.41
N PRO A 31 2.08 10.79 12.42
CA PRO A 31 2.95 11.93 12.18
C PRO A 31 4.08 11.56 11.21
N ILE A 32 4.34 12.40 10.21
CA ILE A 32 5.36 12.10 9.20
C ILE A 32 6.76 11.98 9.82
N HIS A 33 7.00 12.69 10.93
CA HIS A 33 8.21 12.57 11.72
C HIS A 33 8.43 11.12 12.17
N ASP A 34 7.38 10.50 12.71
CA ASP A 34 7.45 9.13 13.24
C ASP A 34 7.64 8.12 12.10
N ALA A 35 6.99 8.33 10.96
CA ALA A 35 7.23 7.53 9.76
C ALA A 35 8.71 7.62 9.29
N LYS A 36 9.30 8.82 9.32
CA LYS A 36 10.72 9.03 8.99
C LYS A 36 11.65 8.34 10.01
N VAL A 37 11.26 8.29 11.29
CA VAL A 37 11.99 7.56 12.34
C VAL A 37 11.93 6.05 12.11
N ILE A 38 10.76 5.49 11.80
CA ILE A 38 10.61 4.06 11.42
C ILE A 38 11.56 3.72 10.27
N LEU A 39 11.57 4.54 9.22
CA LEU A 39 12.43 4.32 8.06
C LEU A 39 13.93 4.30 8.44
N LYS A 40 14.35 5.20 9.34
CA LYS A 40 15.74 5.31 9.81
C LYS A 40 16.16 4.09 10.64
N ASN A 41 15.26 3.57 11.47
CA ASN A 41 15.59 2.54 12.46
C ASN A 41 15.56 1.11 11.89
N LYS A 42 15.01 0.90 10.68
CA LYS A 42 14.83 -0.43 10.07
C LYS A 42 15.43 -0.51 8.64
N PRO A 43 16.70 -0.11 8.41
CA PRO A 43 17.24 0.07 7.06
C PRO A 43 17.25 -1.21 6.21
N ASP A 44 17.44 -2.38 6.81
CA ASP A 44 17.64 -3.62 6.06
C ASP A 44 16.34 -4.19 5.48
N TRP A 45 15.19 -3.97 6.14
CA TRP A 45 13.88 -4.34 5.60
C TRP A 45 13.57 -3.57 4.31
N PHE A 46 13.95 -2.30 4.27
CA PHE A 46 13.69 -1.42 3.13
C PHE A 46 14.69 -1.62 1.99
N LYS A 47 15.88 -2.17 2.28
CA LYS A 47 16.87 -2.54 1.26
C LYS A 47 16.46 -3.78 0.46
N ASN A 48 15.62 -4.69 0.96
CA ASN A 48 15.33 -5.95 0.25
C ASN A 48 13.84 -6.10 -0.14
N LEU A 49 13.14 -4.97 -0.31
CA LEU A 49 11.73 -4.98 -0.64
C LEU A 49 11.46 -5.60 -2.01
N SER A 50 10.60 -6.62 -2.02
CA SER A 50 10.24 -7.41 -3.19
C SER A 50 8.74 -7.68 -3.16
N LEU A 51 8.09 -7.50 -4.31
CA LEU A 51 6.70 -7.92 -4.55
C LEU A 51 6.74 -9.07 -5.55
N GLY A 52 7.33 -10.20 -5.14
CA GLY A 52 7.49 -11.40 -5.95
C GLY A 52 8.91 -11.63 -6.48
N LYS A 53 9.25 -12.90 -6.72
CA LYS A 53 10.61 -13.36 -7.06
C LYS A 53 11.22 -12.60 -8.25
N GLY A 54 12.37 -11.97 -8.01
CA GLY A 54 13.11 -11.22 -9.03
C GLY A 54 12.60 -9.80 -9.27
N THR A 55 11.68 -9.30 -8.43
CA THR A 55 11.37 -7.87 -8.35
C THR A 55 12.21 -7.21 -7.25
N SER A 56 12.46 -5.91 -7.37
CA SER A 56 13.11 -5.14 -6.31
C SER A 56 12.62 -3.70 -6.33
N TYR A 57 12.16 -3.24 -5.17
CA TYR A 57 11.54 -1.93 -4.98
C TYR A 57 12.35 -1.07 -4.00
N SER A 58 12.27 0.24 -4.21
CA SER A 58 12.87 1.25 -3.36
C SER A 58 11.82 1.82 -2.41
N LEU A 59 12.09 1.76 -1.12
CA LEU A 59 11.34 2.45 -0.08
C LEU A 59 12.28 3.43 0.62
N THR A 60 12.06 4.73 0.38
CA THR A 60 12.93 5.82 0.87
C THR A 60 12.08 6.90 1.53
N LYS A 61 12.71 7.98 2.04
CA LYS A 61 11.96 9.13 2.57
C LYS A 61 10.98 9.72 1.56
N ARG A 62 11.30 9.67 0.25
CA ARG A 62 10.44 10.14 -0.84
C ARG A 62 9.26 9.23 -1.13
N SER A 63 9.27 8.01 -0.60
CA SER A 63 8.15 7.09 -0.70
C SER A 63 7.05 7.45 0.30
N LEU A 64 7.36 8.19 1.36
CA LEU A 64 6.39 8.65 2.35
C LEU A 64 5.62 9.84 1.78
N VAL A 65 4.32 9.69 1.55
CA VAL A 65 3.47 10.76 1.03
C VAL A 65 2.83 11.49 2.20
N GLU A 66 3.14 12.77 2.32
CA GLU A 66 2.71 13.63 3.42
C GLU A 66 1.54 14.55 3.00
N ARG A 67 0.56 14.72 3.89
CA ARG A 67 -0.47 15.76 3.87
C ARG A 67 -0.66 16.28 5.28
N ASP A 68 -0.62 17.60 5.47
CA ASP A 68 -0.85 18.26 6.76
C ASP A 68 -0.03 17.67 7.92
N GLY A 69 1.25 17.37 7.67
CA GLY A 69 2.16 16.79 8.66
C GLY A 69 1.97 15.28 8.92
N LYS A 70 1.03 14.63 8.22
CA LYS A 70 0.66 13.22 8.42
C LYS A 70 0.96 12.36 7.20
N LEU A 71 1.22 11.08 7.44
CA LEU A 71 1.41 10.08 6.39
C LEU A 71 0.05 9.60 5.84
N VAL A 72 -0.17 9.76 4.53
CA VAL A 72 -1.42 9.34 3.88
C VAL A 72 -1.28 8.15 2.94
N SER A 73 -0.09 7.94 2.36
CA SER A 73 0.20 6.78 1.53
C SER A 73 1.70 6.50 1.44
N ILE A 74 2.04 5.29 0.99
CA ILE A 74 3.41 4.87 0.71
C ILE A 74 3.53 4.56 -0.79
N ASN A 75 4.44 5.24 -1.49
CA ASN A 75 4.72 5.00 -2.90
C ASN A 75 6.13 4.41 -3.10
N ILE A 76 6.21 3.15 -3.51
CA ILE A 76 7.48 2.49 -3.85
C ILE A 76 7.60 2.32 -5.36
N TRP A 77 8.82 2.22 -5.86
CA TRP A 77 9.09 2.00 -7.28
C TRP A 77 10.26 1.05 -7.51
N SER A 78 10.32 0.44 -8.69
CA SER A 78 11.40 -0.45 -9.07
C SER A 78 12.75 0.26 -8.93
N LYS A 79 13.71 -0.38 -8.26
CA LYS A 79 15.02 0.24 -8.00
C LYS A 79 15.81 0.56 -9.27
N LYS A 80 15.63 -0.28 -10.29
CA LYS A 80 16.26 -0.11 -11.60
C LYS A 80 15.21 0.30 -12.62
N HIS A 81 15.71 0.95 -13.66
CA HIS A 81 15.00 1.10 -14.91
C HIS A 81 14.80 -0.25 -15.58
N LEU A 82 13.63 -0.43 -16.16
CA LEU A 82 13.17 -1.66 -16.78
C LEU A 82 12.89 -1.39 -18.26
N ASP A 83 13.18 -2.36 -19.11
CA ASP A 83 12.56 -2.40 -20.43
C ASP A 83 11.08 -2.82 -20.32
N ILE A 84 10.35 -2.79 -21.44
CA ILE A 84 8.93 -3.14 -21.45
C ILE A 84 8.66 -4.59 -20.98
N LYS A 85 9.47 -5.57 -21.40
CA LYS A 85 9.26 -6.98 -21.05
C LYS A 85 9.52 -7.21 -19.56
N GLN A 86 10.52 -6.51 -19.02
CA GLN A 86 10.83 -6.52 -17.59
C GLN A 86 9.72 -5.85 -16.78
N ALA A 87 9.18 -4.72 -17.23
CA ALA A 87 8.06 -4.05 -16.57
C ALA A 87 6.80 -4.93 -16.58
N GLU A 88 6.46 -5.56 -17.71
CA GLU A 88 5.39 -6.55 -17.80
C GLU A 88 5.61 -7.72 -16.82
N SER A 89 6.84 -8.25 -16.76
CA SER A 89 7.19 -9.31 -15.83
C SER A 89 7.03 -8.87 -14.37
N TYR A 90 7.42 -7.63 -14.03
CA TYR A 90 7.25 -7.06 -12.69
C TYR A 90 5.77 -6.97 -12.32
N LEU A 91 4.92 -6.47 -13.21
CA LEU A 91 3.47 -6.39 -12.97
C LEU A 91 2.86 -7.77 -12.69
N LYS A 92 3.19 -8.76 -13.54
CA LYS A 92 2.71 -10.15 -13.36
C LYS A 92 3.19 -10.76 -12.05
N LYS A 93 4.47 -10.62 -11.72
CA LYS A 93 5.06 -11.14 -10.48
C LYS A 93 4.50 -10.49 -9.22
N SER A 94 4.28 -9.18 -9.27
CA SER A 94 3.66 -8.44 -8.15
C SER A 94 2.22 -8.83 -7.94
N ARG A 95 1.44 -9.04 -9.01
CA ARG A 95 0.11 -9.64 -8.90
C ARG A 95 0.16 -11.01 -8.22
N THR A 96 0.93 -11.95 -8.77
CA THR A 96 1.02 -13.31 -8.22
C THR A 96 1.44 -13.31 -6.75
N TYR A 97 2.39 -12.46 -6.38
CA TYR A 97 2.82 -12.32 -4.99
C TYR A 97 1.70 -11.82 -4.08
N LEU A 98 1.03 -10.74 -4.47
CA LEU A 98 -0.05 -10.14 -3.67
C LEU A 98 -1.22 -11.11 -3.48
N GLU A 99 -1.63 -11.79 -4.55
CA GLU A 99 -2.66 -12.85 -4.48
C GLU A 99 -2.23 -13.98 -3.53
N ALA A 100 -0.97 -14.41 -3.59
CA ALA A 100 -0.45 -15.47 -2.72
C ALA A 100 -0.40 -15.09 -1.22
N ILE A 101 -0.31 -13.79 -0.89
CA ILE A 101 -0.34 -13.31 0.51
C ILE A 101 -1.73 -12.80 0.94
N GLY A 102 -2.79 -13.17 0.22
CA GLY A 102 -4.18 -12.96 0.64
C GLY A 102 -4.84 -11.67 0.14
N TYR A 103 -4.22 -10.95 -0.79
CA TYR A 103 -4.87 -9.80 -1.44
C TYR A 103 -5.73 -10.23 -2.62
N ASN A 104 -6.91 -9.62 -2.76
CA ASN A 104 -7.83 -9.87 -3.86
C ASN A 104 -7.75 -8.74 -4.89
N VAL A 105 -7.76 -9.10 -6.18
CA VAL A 105 -7.88 -8.11 -7.26
C VAL A 105 -9.30 -7.54 -7.24
N VAL A 106 -9.43 -6.22 -7.06
CA VAL A 106 -10.73 -5.52 -7.09
C VAL A 106 -10.92 -4.70 -8.37
N TYR A 107 -9.83 -4.46 -9.10
CA TYR A 107 -9.86 -3.78 -10.37
C TYR A 107 -8.61 -4.17 -11.17
N ALA A 108 -8.76 -4.42 -12.46
CA ALA A 108 -7.65 -4.47 -13.42
C ALA A 108 -8.16 -3.94 -14.76
N GLN A 109 -7.44 -2.99 -15.36
CA GLN A 109 -7.79 -2.53 -16.70
C GLN A 109 -7.46 -3.61 -17.74
N GLU A 110 -8.10 -3.54 -18.90
CA GLU A 110 -7.71 -4.37 -20.05
C GLU A 110 -6.22 -4.15 -20.36
N ASN A 111 -5.49 -5.22 -20.67
CA ASN A 111 -4.05 -5.18 -20.92
C ASN A 111 -3.22 -4.63 -19.73
N TRP A 112 -3.72 -4.72 -18.48
CA TRP A 112 -3.04 -4.23 -17.27
C TRP A 112 -1.56 -4.63 -17.16
N SER A 113 -1.17 -5.77 -17.73
CA SER A 113 0.20 -6.27 -17.67
C SER A 113 1.10 -5.76 -18.80
N ASN A 114 0.55 -5.11 -19.84
CA ASN A 114 1.31 -4.58 -20.97
C ASN A 114 1.44 -3.06 -20.87
N PRO A 115 2.61 -2.52 -20.43
CA PRO A 115 2.79 -1.09 -20.20
C PRO A 115 2.51 -0.18 -21.41
N LYS A 116 2.63 -0.70 -22.65
CA LYS A 116 2.39 0.09 -23.87
C LYS A 116 0.90 0.30 -24.16
N LEU A 117 0.04 -0.59 -23.69
CA LEU A 117 -1.39 -0.60 -24.02
C LEU A 117 -2.26 0.03 -22.92
N LEU A 118 -1.65 0.50 -21.83
CA LEU A 118 -2.39 1.07 -20.71
C LEU A 118 -3.02 2.41 -21.07
N LYS A 119 -4.28 2.55 -20.69
CA LYS A 119 -5.00 3.81 -20.71
C LYS A 119 -4.54 4.64 -19.52
N LYS A 120 -3.85 5.76 -19.80
CA LYS A 120 -3.23 6.63 -18.77
C LYS A 120 -4.22 7.26 -17.79
N ASN A 121 -5.48 7.41 -18.19
CA ASN A 121 -6.56 7.97 -17.37
C ASN A 121 -7.24 6.93 -16.47
N LEU A 122 -6.83 5.66 -16.54
CA LEU A 122 -7.38 4.58 -15.74
C LEU A 122 -6.30 4.02 -14.78
N PRO A 123 -6.70 3.55 -13.59
CA PRO A 123 -5.79 2.78 -12.76
C PRO A 123 -5.33 1.51 -13.48
N CYS A 124 -4.15 1.00 -13.13
CA CYS A 124 -3.60 -0.20 -13.77
C CYS A 124 -4.22 -1.48 -13.19
N ILE A 125 -3.81 -1.85 -11.98
CA ILE A 125 -4.39 -2.96 -11.22
C ILE A 125 -4.43 -2.59 -9.74
N ARG A 126 -5.52 -2.92 -9.05
CA ARG A 126 -5.74 -2.66 -7.63
C ARG A 126 -6.09 -3.92 -6.88
N PHE A 127 -5.58 -3.97 -5.67
CA PHE A 127 -5.72 -5.07 -4.74
C PHE A 127 -6.25 -4.57 -3.41
N VAL A 128 -7.03 -5.39 -2.73
CA VAL A 128 -7.50 -5.14 -1.36
C VAL A 128 -7.23 -6.36 -0.53
N ASP A 129 -6.72 -6.17 0.68
CA ASP A 129 -6.53 -7.23 1.66
C ASP A 129 -7.87 -7.82 2.11
N SER A 130 -7.88 -9.03 2.68
CA SER A 130 -9.11 -9.70 3.13
C SER A 130 -9.90 -8.89 4.16
N GLU A 131 -9.22 -8.08 4.96
CA GLU A 131 -9.83 -7.25 6.03
C GLU A 131 -10.26 -5.86 5.54
N LYS A 132 -10.03 -5.56 4.25
CA LYS A 132 -10.34 -4.26 3.63
C LYS A 132 -9.75 -3.07 4.40
N GLN A 133 -8.55 -3.23 4.93
CA GLN A 133 -7.79 -2.16 5.57
C GLN A 133 -6.93 -1.40 4.55
N ASN A 134 -6.44 -2.12 3.54
CA ASN A 134 -5.34 -1.70 2.68
C ASN A 134 -5.69 -1.87 1.22
N LEU A 135 -5.53 -0.79 0.46
CA LEU A 135 -5.59 -0.84 -1.00
C LEU A 135 -4.19 -0.67 -1.58
N ILE A 136 -3.80 -1.56 -2.49
CA ILE A 136 -2.53 -1.46 -3.21
C ILE A 136 -2.85 -1.23 -4.68
N GLU A 137 -2.27 -0.19 -5.28
CA GLU A 137 -2.27 0.01 -6.72
C GLU A 137 -0.88 -0.26 -7.29
N VAL A 138 -0.76 -1.19 -8.25
CA VAL A 138 0.50 -1.48 -8.95
C VAL A 138 0.39 -1.01 -10.39
N TYR A 139 1.32 -0.18 -10.85
CA TYR A 139 1.26 0.44 -12.17
C TYR A 139 2.65 0.75 -12.74
N PRO A 140 2.86 0.64 -14.04
CA PRO A 140 4.09 1.12 -14.66
C PRO A 140 3.99 2.62 -14.96
N ARG A 141 5.13 3.32 -14.95
CA ARG A 141 5.30 4.59 -15.66
C ARG A 141 6.53 4.46 -16.56
N GLY A 142 6.45 5.01 -17.76
CA GLY A 142 7.55 4.97 -18.70
C GLY A 142 7.75 6.28 -19.44
N HIS A 143 8.98 6.51 -19.87
CA HIS A 143 9.38 7.57 -20.78
C HIS A 143 10.29 6.96 -21.86
N GLY A 144 9.84 6.97 -23.12
CA GLY A 144 10.50 6.28 -24.22
C GLY A 144 10.54 4.76 -24.01
N SER A 145 11.74 4.18 -24.03
CA SER A 145 11.99 2.75 -23.82
C SER A 145 12.21 2.35 -22.36
N ILE A 146 12.23 3.32 -21.45
CA ILE A 146 12.53 3.12 -20.03
C ILE A 146 11.24 3.14 -19.21
N TYR A 147 11.09 2.16 -18.33
CA TYR A 147 9.96 1.99 -17.43
C TYR A 147 10.42 1.83 -15.98
N ASN A 148 9.57 2.27 -15.05
CA ASN A 148 9.60 1.89 -13.65
C ASN A 148 8.23 1.34 -13.28
N VAL A 149 8.20 0.30 -12.45
CA VAL A 149 6.93 -0.21 -11.87
C VAL A 149 6.79 0.35 -10.46
N PHE A 150 5.66 0.97 -10.19
CA PHE A 150 5.28 1.56 -8.92
C PHE A 150 4.27 0.68 -8.20
N ALA A 151 4.31 0.71 -6.88
CA ALA A 151 3.23 0.22 -6.04
C ALA A 151 2.91 1.29 -5.00
N THR A 152 1.64 1.68 -4.90
CA THR A 152 1.18 2.65 -3.92
C THR A 152 0.23 1.97 -2.94
N PHE A 153 0.54 2.10 -1.65
CA PHE A 153 -0.24 1.56 -0.54
C PHE A 153 -1.07 2.68 0.07
N TYR A 154 -2.35 2.43 0.18
CA TYR A 154 -3.34 3.35 0.74
C TYR A 154 -4.09 2.67 1.87
N ASN A 155 -4.58 3.49 2.78
CA ASN A 155 -5.67 3.07 3.62
C ASN A 155 -6.94 2.96 2.77
N TYR A 156 -7.65 1.84 2.87
CA TYR A 156 -8.81 1.53 2.05
C TYR A 156 -9.96 2.53 2.29
N ASN A 157 -10.28 2.83 3.54
CA ASN A 157 -11.40 3.72 3.89
C ASN A 157 -11.17 5.15 3.41
N TRP A 158 -9.99 5.69 3.65
CA TRP A 158 -9.55 6.98 3.12
C TRP A 158 -9.60 7.01 1.60
N PHE A 159 -9.06 5.97 0.95
CA PHE A 159 -9.07 5.88 -0.52
C PHE A 159 -10.50 5.94 -1.07
N LEU A 160 -11.44 5.21 -0.45
CA LEU A 160 -12.85 5.23 -0.86
C LEU A 160 -13.51 6.59 -0.67
N LYS A 161 -13.27 7.27 0.46
CA LYS A 161 -13.81 8.63 0.71
C LYS A 161 -13.31 9.59 -0.36
N LYS A 162 -12.00 9.58 -0.62
CA LYS A 162 -11.38 10.40 -1.65
C LYS A 162 -11.90 10.09 -3.06
N ALA A 163 -12.03 8.81 -3.41
CA ALA A 163 -12.57 8.40 -4.71
C ALA A 163 -14.04 8.82 -4.91
N ARG A 164 -14.78 9.08 -3.83
CA ARG A 164 -16.16 9.58 -3.84
C ARG A 164 -16.26 11.11 -3.73
N GLY A 165 -15.14 11.82 -3.64
CA GLY A 165 -15.11 13.28 -3.48
C GLY A 165 -15.55 13.77 -2.10
N LEU A 166 -15.42 12.94 -1.06
CA LEU A 166 -15.78 13.27 0.32
C LEU A 166 -14.60 13.87 1.11
N GLU A 167 -13.40 13.85 0.53
CA GLU A 167 -12.12 14.36 1.07
C GLU A 167 -11.16 14.71 -0.09
#